data_AF-A0A7S2LX62-F1
#
_entry.id   AF-A0A7S2LX62-F1
#
_cell.length_a   1.000
_cell.length_b   1.000
_cell.length_c   1.000
_cell.angle_alpha   90.00
_cell.angle_beta   90.00
_cell.angle_gamma   90.00
#
_symmetry.space_group_name_H-M   'P 1'
#
loop_
_entity.id
_entity.type
_entity.pdbx_description
1 polymer ?
#
loop_
_entity_poly.entity_id
_entity_poly.type
_entity_poly.pdbx_seq_one_letter_code
_entity_poly.pdbx_strand_id
1 'polypeptide(L)'
;SSVGMPRHVLNMIDYLRSTFGSQTCPLYYMVCPDTLRDDTAPVDAPGFVEGRHFAPPHTRLSDEIRARVSKTTPNAQADNELLYKILVESFIGTGVASQCEDFEQTRDGLGFWDRLQETQCTDVHHEKAGHDCINYLRSAKWEGPESGDLTKYLDKHRRQFANYTQSQEHCPLQDYSARTRVGWLLAGITSKDTQLCIRINNIKDDDRPSGPQT
;
A
#
# COMPACT_ATOMS: atom_id res chain seq x y z
N SER A 1 -15.90 -6.20 7.38
CA SER A 1 -14.64 -6.04 8.14
C SER A 1 -13.82 -4.96 7.48
N SER A 2 -13.65 -3.79 8.11
CA SER A 2 -12.98 -2.59 7.53
C SER A 2 -11.45 -2.62 7.61
N VAL A 3 -10.87 -3.67 8.19
CA VAL A 3 -9.43 -3.78 8.54
C VAL A 3 -8.50 -3.80 7.32
N GLY A 4 -9.04 -3.94 6.10
CA GLY A 4 -8.26 -3.99 4.85
C GLY A 4 -8.38 -2.77 3.93
N MET A 5 -9.18 -1.76 4.28
CA MET A 5 -9.55 -0.69 3.35
C MET A 5 -8.38 0.22 2.95
N PRO A 6 -7.57 0.78 3.89
CA PRO A 6 -6.40 1.58 3.52
C PRO A 6 -5.42 0.81 2.62
N ARG A 7 -5.19 -0.47 2.93
CA ARG A 7 -4.35 -1.35 2.12
C ARG A 7 -4.92 -1.59 0.72
N HIS A 8 -6.23 -1.80 0.63
CA HIS A 8 -6.89 -2.00 -0.65
C HIS A 8 -6.74 -0.76 -1.54
N VAL A 9 -6.87 0.43 -0.96
CA VAL A 9 -6.65 1.72 -1.64
C VAL A 9 -5.19 1.90 -2.08
N LEU A 10 -4.21 1.45 -1.29
CA LEU A 10 -2.79 1.49 -1.68
C LEU A 10 -2.48 0.53 -2.84
N ASN A 11 -3.01 -0.69 -2.81
CA ASN A 11 -2.93 -1.60 -3.95
C ASN A 11 -3.65 -1.03 -5.18
N MET A 12 -4.71 -0.26 -4.99
CA MET A 12 -5.40 0.43 -6.07
C MET A 12 -4.49 1.46 -6.74
N ILE A 13 -3.68 2.21 -5.99
CA ILE A 13 -2.71 3.15 -6.56
C ILE A 13 -1.73 2.42 -7.49
N ASP A 14 -1.18 1.28 -7.07
CA ASP A 14 -0.27 0.49 -7.91
C ASP A 14 -0.97 -0.04 -9.17
N TYR A 15 -2.23 -0.45 -9.05
CA TYR A 15 -3.05 -0.84 -10.20
C TYR A 15 -3.28 0.33 -11.16
N LEU A 16 -3.63 1.51 -10.66
CA LEU A 16 -3.83 2.72 -11.46
C LEU A 16 -2.54 3.23 -12.11
N ARG A 17 -1.37 2.95 -11.53
CA ARG A 17 -0.05 3.25 -12.14
C ARG A 17 0.28 2.33 -13.33
N SER A 18 -0.35 1.15 -13.42
CA SER A 18 -0.14 0.20 -14.52
C SER A 18 -1.30 0.16 -15.53
N THR A 19 -2.44 0.77 -15.20
CA THR A 19 -3.64 0.82 -16.05
C THR A 19 -3.69 2.13 -16.82
N PHE A 20 -3.75 2.06 -18.16
CA PHE A 20 -3.79 3.24 -19.03
C PHE A 20 -5.23 3.64 -19.37
N GLY A 21 -5.48 4.94 -19.34
CA GLY A 21 -6.73 5.54 -19.80
C GLY A 21 -6.67 6.05 -21.25
N SER A 22 -7.77 6.66 -21.66
CA SER A 22 -8.01 7.35 -22.92
C SER A 22 -7.08 8.54 -23.13
N GLN A 23 -6.54 9.13 -22.05
CA GLN A 23 -5.46 10.13 -22.13
C GLN A 23 -4.08 9.53 -22.48
N THR A 24 -4.00 8.23 -22.79
CA THR A 24 -2.74 7.51 -23.08
C THR A 24 -1.68 7.63 -21.98
N CYS A 25 -2.15 7.82 -20.74
CA CYS A 25 -1.32 7.89 -19.55
C CYS A 25 -1.90 6.97 -18.47
N PRO A 26 -1.10 6.57 -17.46
CA PRO A 26 -1.60 5.80 -16.34
C PRO A 26 -2.71 6.55 -15.60
N LEU A 27 -3.84 5.89 -15.33
CA LEU A 27 -5.01 6.45 -14.64
C LEU A 27 -4.68 7.09 -13.29
N TYR A 28 -3.52 6.76 -12.69
CA TYR A 28 -3.01 7.40 -11.50
C TYR A 28 -2.98 8.95 -11.58
N TYR A 29 -2.90 9.56 -12.77
CA TYR A 29 -2.97 11.03 -12.91
C TYR A 29 -4.28 11.63 -12.35
N MET A 30 -5.37 10.86 -12.33
CA MET A 30 -6.66 11.31 -11.80
C MET A 30 -6.61 11.52 -10.29
N VAL A 31 -5.99 10.57 -9.59
CA VAL A 31 -5.97 10.48 -8.12
C VAL A 31 -4.65 10.91 -7.49
N CYS A 32 -3.66 11.34 -8.29
CA CYS A 32 -2.38 11.78 -7.75
C CYS A 32 -2.54 13.10 -6.99
N PRO A 33 -1.79 13.30 -5.90
CA PRO A 33 -1.83 14.55 -5.12
C PRO A 33 -1.56 15.78 -6.00
N ASP A 34 -2.23 16.90 -5.67
CA ASP A 34 -2.05 18.17 -6.37
C ASP A 34 -0.60 18.68 -6.31
N THR A 35 0.16 18.31 -5.28
CA THR A 35 1.59 18.62 -5.17
C THR A 35 2.45 17.98 -6.26
N LEU A 36 1.93 16.97 -6.96
CA LEU A 36 2.60 16.31 -8.09
C LEU A 36 2.05 16.76 -9.44
N ARG A 37 1.13 17.73 -9.46
CA ARG A 37 0.51 18.30 -10.66
C ARG A 37 1.29 19.53 -11.09
N ASP A 38 1.33 19.75 -12.40
CA ASP A 38 1.86 20.97 -13.00
C ASP A 38 0.76 21.61 -13.84
N ASP A 39 0.12 22.63 -13.24
CA ASP A 39 -0.94 23.41 -13.86
C ASP A 39 -0.41 24.71 -14.50
N THR A 40 0.91 24.83 -14.67
CA THR A 40 1.49 25.95 -15.43
C THR A 40 0.96 25.96 -16.87
N ALA A 41 0.78 27.15 -17.43
CA ALA A 41 0.41 27.26 -18.83
C ALA A 41 1.51 26.64 -19.71
N PRO A 42 1.18 26.09 -20.90
CA PRO A 42 2.19 25.45 -21.76
C PRO A 42 3.40 26.35 -22.11
N VAL A 43 3.20 27.67 -22.11
CA VAL A 43 4.27 28.66 -22.36
C VAL A 43 5.21 28.84 -21.17
N ASP A 44 4.75 28.55 -19.96
CA ASP A 44 5.48 28.70 -18.70
C ASP A 44 6.09 27.35 -18.23
N ALA A 45 5.87 26.28 -18.99
CA ALA A 45 6.40 24.95 -18.72
C ALA A 45 7.93 24.96 -18.64
N PRO A 46 8.55 24.43 -17.56
CA PRO A 46 9.99 24.25 -17.51
C PRO A 46 10.53 23.50 -18.72
N GLY A 47 11.65 24.00 -19.26
CA GLY A 47 12.35 23.35 -20.35
C GLY A 47 12.86 21.96 -19.95
N PHE A 48 12.86 21.02 -20.90
CA PHE A 48 13.38 19.69 -20.66
C PHE A 48 14.88 19.70 -20.36
N VAL A 49 15.31 18.73 -19.56
CA VAL A 49 16.75 18.45 -19.40
C VAL A 49 17.31 18.04 -20.76
N GLU A 50 18.48 18.58 -21.12
CA GLU A 50 19.14 18.28 -22.40
C GLU A 50 19.29 16.75 -22.61
N GLY A 51 18.87 16.27 -23.78
CA GLY A 51 18.87 14.84 -24.13
C GLY A 51 17.81 13.99 -23.41
N ARG A 52 16.83 14.61 -22.72
CA ARG A 52 15.73 13.91 -22.03
C ARG A 52 14.36 14.43 -22.52
N HIS A 53 13.30 13.73 -22.09
CA HIS A 53 11.91 14.07 -22.39
C HIS A 53 11.11 14.44 -21.13
N PHE A 54 11.79 15.02 -20.14
CA PHE A 54 11.18 15.45 -18.89
C PHE A 54 11.97 16.64 -18.33
N ALA A 55 11.30 17.49 -17.56
CA ALA A 55 11.90 18.62 -16.87
C ALA A 55 12.17 18.28 -15.39
N PRO A 56 13.12 18.96 -14.71
CA PRO A 56 13.25 18.85 -13.26
C PRO A 56 11.93 19.26 -12.57
N PRO A 57 11.51 18.58 -11.50
CA PRO A 57 12.22 17.52 -10.76
C PRO A 57 11.94 16.09 -11.26
N HIS A 58 11.24 15.92 -12.37
CA HIS A 58 10.89 14.58 -12.87
C HIS A 58 12.12 13.78 -13.31
N THR A 59 12.02 12.46 -13.22
CA THR A 59 13.09 11.53 -13.64
C THR A 59 12.68 10.62 -14.79
N ARG A 60 11.41 10.68 -15.21
CA ARG A 60 10.80 9.82 -16.22
C ARG A 60 9.79 10.60 -17.03
N LEU A 61 9.65 10.25 -18.31
CA LEU A 61 8.63 10.81 -19.20
C LEU A 61 7.21 10.57 -18.66
N SER A 62 6.96 9.42 -18.03
CA SER A 62 5.67 9.12 -17.41
C SER A 62 5.28 10.12 -16.33
N ASP A 63 6.26 10.62 -15.57
CA ASP A 63 6.01 11.57 -14.48
C ASP A 63 5.70 12.96 -15.04
N GLU A 64 6.40 13.37 -16.11
CA GLU A 64 6.14 14.60 -16.86
C GLU A 64 4.71 14.60 -17.45
N ILE A 65 4.34 13.52 -18.14
CA ILE A 65 3.00 13.37 -18.72
C ILE A 65 1.94 13.41 -17.62
N ARG A 66 2.10 12.61 -16.55
CA ARG A 66 1.16 12.55 -15.42
C ARG A 66 0.96 13.92 -14.76
N ALA A 67 2.03 14.70 -14.59
CA ALA A 67 1.95 16.01 -13.97
C ALA A 67 1.08 16.99 -14.77
N ARG A 68 1.16 16.94 -16.11
CA ARG A 68 0.51 17.92 -17.01
C ARG A 68 -0.77 17.47 -17.69
N VAL A 69 -1.10 16.17 -17.69
CA VAL A 69 -2.32 15.68 -18.34
C VAL A 69 -3.53 16.39 -17.76
N SER A 70 -4.34 17.03 -18.61
CA SER A 70 -5.55 17.72 -18.17
C SER A 70 -6.63 16.76 -17.67
N LYS A 71 -7.33 17.17 -16.60
CA LYS A 71 -8.50 16.50 -16.04
C LYS A 71 -9.84 17.00 -16.62
N THR A 72 -9.82 17.98 -17.53
CA THR A 72 -11.03 18.67 -18.03
C THR A 72 -11.39 18.35 -19.48
N THR A 73 -10.68 17.39 -20.10
CA THR A 73 -10.94 16.97 -21.49
C THR A 73 -12.03 15.90 -21.55
N PRO A 74 -12.66 15.66 -22.73
CA PRO A 74 -13.55 14.52 -22.91
C PRO A 74 -12.89 13.16 -22.61
N ASN A 75 -11.60 13.01 -22.91
CA ASN A 75 -10.85 11.79 -22.56
C ASN A 75 -10.68 11.67 -21.04
N ALA A 76 -10.50 12.78 -20.32
CA ALA A 76 -10.45 12.75 -18.88
C ALA A 76 -11.80 12.41 -18.26
N GLN A 77 -12.92 12.84 -18.87
CA GLN A 77 -14.24 12.39 -18.44
C GLN A 77 -14.38 10.86 -18.61
N ALA A 78 -14.00 10.30 -19.76
CA ALA A 78 -14.01 8.85 -19.98
C ALA A 78 -13.11 8.11 -18.98
N ASP A 79 -11.95 8.67 -18.65
CA ASP A 79 -11.04 8.12 -17.65
C ASP A 79 -11.63 8.20 -16.23
N ASN A 80 -12.45 9.20 -15.93
CA ASN A 80 -13.16 9.31 -14.66
C ASN A 80 -14.24 8.22 -14.52
N GLU A 81 -14.98 7.96 -15.60
CA GLU A 81 -15.97 6.89 -15.65
C GLU A 81 -15.31 5.50 -15.54
N LEU A 82 -14.14 5.33 -16.17
CA LEU A 82 -13.34 4.11 -16.03
C LEU A 82 -12.83 3.94 -14.59
N LEU A 83 -12.33 5.00 -13.97
CA LEU A 83 -11.94 4.98 -12.56
C LEU A 83 -13.13 4.59 -11.67
N TYR A 84 -14.31 5.17 -11.88
CA TYR A 84 -15.52 4.80 -11.15
C TYR A 84 -15.81 3.29 -11.27
N LYS A 85 -15.79 2.76 -12.49
CA LYS A 85 -16.02 1.33 -12.74
C LYS A 85 -15.02 0.45 -11.99
N ILE A 86 -13.73 0.79 -12.06
CA ILE A 86 -12.66 0.07 -11.36
C ILE A 86 -12.91 0.06 -9.84
N LEU A 87 -13.27 1.21 -9.26
CA LEU A 87 -13.54 1.32 -7.84
C LEU A 87 -14.77 0.48 -7.45
N VAL A 88 -15.88 0.58 -8.19
CA VAL A 88 -17.08 -0.21 -7.93
C VAL A 88 -16.76 -1.70 -7.91
N GLU A 89 -16.13 -2.21 -8.98
CA GLU A 89 -15.79 -3.63 -9.11
C GLU A 89 -14.89 -4.11 -7.98
N SER A 90 -13.97 -3.25 -7.53
CA SER A 90 -13.01 -3.59 -6.47
C SER A 90 -13.64 -3.64 -5.08
N PHE A 91 -14.74 -2.92 -4.87
CA PHE A 91 -15.45 -2.85 -3.59
C PHE A 91 -16.72 -3.71 -3.51
N ILE A 92 -17.06 -4.46 -4.55
CA ILE A 92 -18.18 -5.41 -4.51
C ILE A 92 -18.04 -6.35 -3.30
N GLY A 93 -19.12 -6.48 -2.52
CA GLY A 93 -19.16 -7.35 -1.34
C GLY A 93 -18.41 -6.82 -0.12
N THR A 94 -17.87 -5.61 -0.18
CA THR A 94 -17.25 -4.94 0.98
C THR A 94 -18.28 -4.06 1.70
N GLY A 95 -17.95 -3.62 2.92
CA GLY A 95 -18.82 -2.72 3.70
C GLY A 95 -18.88 -1.29 3.17
N VAL A 96 -18.12 -0.97 2.12
CA VAL A 96 -18.11 0.37 1.49
C VAL A 96 -18.82 0.38 0.15
N ALA A 97 -19.33 -0.77 -0.30
CA ALA A 97 -20.01 -0.92 -1.59
C ALA A 97 -21.17 0.08 -1.73
N SER A 98 -21.94 0.33 -0.67
CA SER A 98 -23.07 1.28 -0.72
C SER A 98 -22.65 2.73 -0.97
N GLN A 99 -21.40 3.11 -0.71
CA GLN A 99 -20.91 4.47 -0.98
C GLN A 99 -20.79 4.77 -2.48
N CYS A 100 -20.80 3.74 -3.35
CA CYS A 100 -20.75 3.96 -4.79
C CYS A 100 -22.09 4.42 -5.39
N GLU A 101 -23.20 4.22 -4.67
CA GLU A 101 -24.56 4.56 -5.12
C GLU A 101 -24.69 6.08 -5.32
N ASP A 102 -24.05 6.88 -4.45
CA ASP A 102 -24.03 8.35 -4.53
C ASP A 102 -23.42 8.88 -5.84
N PHE A 103 -22.61 8.07 -6.52
CA PHE A 103 -21.88 8.43 -7.73
C PHE A 103 -22.34 7.65 -8.97
N GLU A 104 -23.37 6.79 -8.86
CA GLU A 104 -23.78 5.90 -9.96
C GLU A 104 -24.32 6.66 -11.17
N GLN A 105 -25.08 7.73 -10.93
CA GLN A 105 -25.66 8.54 -11.99
C GLN A 105 -24.62 9.38 -12.73
N THR A 106 -23.66 9.95 -11.99
CA THR A 106 -22.61 10.83 -12.55
C THR A 106 -21.41 10.05 -13.07
N ARG A 107 -21.23 8.80 -12.62
CA ARG A 107 -20.03 7.97 -12.86
C ARG A 107 -18.75 8.70 -12.46
N ASP A 108 -18.82 9.49 -11.39
CA ASP A 108 -17.70 10.30 -10.92
C ASP A 108 -16.73 9.48 -10.05
N GLY A 109 -15.69 8.95 -10.69
CA GLY A 109 -14.69 8.11 -10.04
C GLY A 109 -13.77 8.86 -9.10
N LEU A 110 -13.39 10.09 -9.46
CA LEU A 110 -12.56 10.96 -8.63
C LEU A 110 -13.31 11.39 -7.36
N GLY A 111 -14.57 11.81 -7.50
CA GLY A 111 -15.40 12.10 -6.33
C GLY A 111 -15.57 10.90 -5.41
N PHE A 112 -15.73 9.69 -5.97
CA PHE A 112 -15.79 8.47 -5.17
C PHE A 112 -14.44 8.14 -4.50
N TRP A 113 -13.33 8.34 -5.20
CA TRP A 113 -11.98 8.19 -4.64
C TRP A 113 -11.79 9.11 -3.43
N ASP A 114 -12.12 10.39 -3.56
CA ASP A 114 -11.97 11.37 -2.49
C ASP A 114 -12.84 10.99 -1.28
N ARG A 115 -14.09 10.56 -1.52
CA ARG A 115 -14.97 10.04 -0.45
C ARG A 115 -14.35 8.85 0.29
N LEU A 116 -13.68 7.94 -0.41
CA LEU A 116 -13.00 6.81 0.22
C LEU A 116 -11.80 7.25 1.05
N GLN A 117 -11.04 8.24 0.59
CA GLN A 117 -9.94 8.79 1.37
C GLN A 117 -10.44 9.43 2.67
N GLU A 118 -11.48 10.26 2.56
CA GLU A 118 -12.08 10.97 3.70
C GLU A 118 -12.74 10.04 4.72
N THR A 119 -13.32 8.92 4.28
CA THR A 119 -14.13 8.08 5.17
C THR A 119 -13.46 6.77 5.56
N GLN A 120 -12.56 6.21 4.74
CA GLN A 120 -12.00 4.86 4.93
C GLN A 120 -10.47 4.82 5.02
N CYS A 121 -9.78 5.92 4.73
CA CYS A 121 -8.33 6.03 4.78
C CYS A 121 -7.86 7.19 5.69
N THR A 122 -8.63 7.47 6.75
CA THR A 122 -8.21 8.45 7.76
C THR A 122 -7.09 7.90 8.64
N ASP A 123 -6.40 8.78 9.36
CA ASP A 123 -5.34 8.41 10.31
C ASP A 123 -5.79 7.30 11.28
N VAL A 124 -7.04 7.36 11.75
CA VAL A 124 -7.64 6.34 12.63
C VAL A 124 -7.72 4.97 11.96
N HIS A 125 -7.99 4.91 10.66
CA HIS A 125 -8.01 3.66 9.90
C HIS A 125 -6.60 3.10 9.70
N HIS A 126 -5.63 3.96 9.40
CA HIS A 126 -4.22 3.57 9.26
C HIS A 126 -3.64 3.08 10.60
N GLU A 127 -3.96 3.77 11.70
CA GLU A 127 -3.57 3.41 13.06
C GLU A 127 -4.15 2.05 13.45
N LYS A 128 -5.45 1.86 13.22
CA LYS A 128 -6.11 0.57 13.45
C LYS A 128 -5.47 -0.55 12.63
N ALA A 129 -5.24 -0.33 11.34
CA ALA A 129 -4.59 -1.32 10.47
C ALA A 129 -3.18 -1.67 10.96
N GLY A 130 -2.42 -0.67 11.44
CA GLY A 130 -1.12 -0.86 12.05
C GLY A 130 -1.20 -1.71 13.32
N HIS A 131 -2.12 -1.40 14.24
CA HIS A 131 -2.34 -2.18 15.45
C HIS A 131 -2.76 -3.62 15.15
N ASP A 132 -3.64 -3.84 14.18
CA ASP A 132 -4.07 -5.19 13.78
C ASP A 132 -2.90 -6.00 13.20
N CYS A 133 -1.97 -5.35 12.46
CA CYS A 133 -0.74 -5.98 12.02
C CYS A 133 0.14 -6.41 13.20
N ILE A 134 0.41 -5.51 14.16
CA ILE A 134 1.22 -5.83 15.36
C ILE A 134 0.55 -6.92 16.20
N ASN A 135 -0.76 -6.84 16.39
CA ASN A 135 -1.52 -7.85 17.11
C ASN A 135 -1.35 -9.23 16.46
N TYR A 136 -1.42 -9.31 15.13
CA TYR A 136 -1.12 -10.55 14.42
C TYR A 136 0.33 -11.01 14.66
N LEU A 137 1.32 -10.14 14.47
CA LEU A 137 2.74 -10.51 14.64
C LEU A 137 3.03 -11.06 16.04
N ARG A 138 2.40 -10.49 17.08
CA ARG A 138 2.60 -10.89 18.47
C ARG A 138 1.84 -12.14 18.91
N SER A 139 0.71 -12.44 18.28
CA SER A 139 -0.21 -13.49 18.75
C SER A 139 -0.34 -14.69 17.82
N ALA A 140 0.03 -14.57 16.55
CA ALA A 140 -0.13 -15.63 15.57
C ALA A 140 0.81 -16.80 15.85
N LYS A 141 0.23 -18.00 15.93
CA LYS A 141 0.97 -19.24 16.19
C LYS A 141 1.02 -20.16 14.99
N TRP A 142 2.11 -20.90 14.89
CA TRP A 142 2.26 -22.05 14.01
C TRP A 142 2.72 -23.25 14.83
N GLU A 143 1.84 -24.23 14.97
CA GLU A 143 2.04 -25.37 15.89
C GLU A 143 2.63 -26.59 15.19
N GLY A 144 2.62 -26.62 13.86
CA GLY A 144 3.09 -27.72 13.05
C GLY A 144 2.38 -27.77 11.70
N PRO A 145 2.62 -28.82 10.89
CA PRO A 145 2.01 -28.99 9.57
C PRO A 145 0.48 -28.92 9.55
N GLU A 146 -0.18 -29.33 10.65
CA GLU A 146 -1.65 -29.23 10.82
C GLU A 146 -2.14 -27.77 10.83
N SER A 147 -1.28 -26.80 11.19
CA SER A 147 -1.55 -25.37 11.09
C SER A 147 -1.31 -24.80 9.67
N GLY A 148 -0.98 -25.67 8.71
CA GLY A 148 -0.61 -25.32 7.34
C GLY A 148 0.90 -25.21 7.12
N ASP A 149 1.28 -24.78 5.91
CA ASP A 149 2.68 -24.64 5.50
C ASP A 149 3.40 -23.53 6.29
N LEU A 150 4.55 -23.87 6.87
CA LEU A 150 5.42 -22.93 7.58
C LEU A 150 5.81 -21.74 6.69
N THR A 151 6.11 -21.98 5.42
CA THR A 151 6.50 -20.92 4.47
C THR A 151 5.39 -19.87 4.35
N LYS A 152 4.13 -20.31 4.28
CA LYS A 152 2.98 -19.39 4.23
C LYS A 152 2.84 -18.58 5.52
N TYR A 153 3.14 -19.18 6.68
CA TYR A 153 3.18 -18.46 7.95
C TYR A 153 4.30 -17.40 7.95
N LEU A 154 5.51 -17.76 7.52
CA LEU A 154 6.65 -16.84 7.42
C LEU A 154 6.35 -15.67 6.47
N ASP A 155 5.80 -15.95 5.29
CA ASP A 155 5.44 -14.93 4.30
C ASP A 155 4.33 -14.02 4.81
N LYS A 156 3.33 -14.58 5.50
CA LYS A 156 2.29 -13.77 6.13
C LYS A 156 2.87 -12.86 7.22
N HIS A 157 3.79 -13.36 8.04
CA HIS A 157 4.47 -12.56 9.05
C HIS A 157 5.32 -11.43 8.41
N ARG A 158 6.05 -11.72 7.33
CA ARG A 158 6.79 -10.70 6.55
C ARG A 158 5.86 -9.64 5.99
N ARG A 159 4.75 -10.06 5.38
CA ARG A 159 3.75 -9.16 4.79
C ARG A 159 3.08 -8.28 5.84
N GLN A 160 2.75 -8.80 7.01
CA GLN A 160 2.13 -7.99 8.07
C GLN A 160 3.08 -6.92 8.60
N PHE A 161 4.39 -7.19 8.65
CA PHE A 161 5.35 -6.14 9.01
C PHE A 161 5.49 -5.08 7.91
N ALA A 162 5.48 -5.48 6.62
CA ALA A 162 5.49 -4.51 5.52
C ALA A 162 4.23 -3.62 5.54
N ASN A 163 3.06 -4.20 5.79
CA ASN A 163 1.80 -3.46 5.96
C ASN A 163 1.87 -2.51 7.17
N TYR A 164 2.49 -2.95 8.27
CA TYR A 164 2.70 -2.09 9.45
C TYR A 164 3.54 -0.86 9.10
N THR A 165 4.69 -1.05 8.43
CA THR A 165 5.54 0.06 7.99
C THR A 165 4.78 1.00 7.05
N GLN A 166 3.94 0.47 6.17
CA GLN A 166 3.09 1.30 5.32
C GLN A 166 2.08 2.13 6.13
N SER A 167 1.48 1.58 7.20
CA SER A 167 0.66 2.39 8.12
C SER A 167 1.45 3.52 8.79
N GLN A 168 2.75 3.33 9.05
CA GLN A 168 3.61 4.37 9.66
C GLN A 168 3.82 5.60 8.74
N GLU A 169 3.67 5.44 7.42
CA GLU A 169 3.75 6.57 6.48
C GLU A 169 2.56 7.54 6.63
N HIS A 170 1.46 7.07 7.19
CA HIS A 170 0.20 7.83 7.32
C HIS A 170 -0.11 8.24 8.76
N CYS A 171 0.38 7.51 9.77
CA CYS A 171 0.13 7.83 11.17
C CYS A 171 1.36 7.50 12.05
N PRO A 172 1.63 8.25 13.12
CA PRO A 172 2.76 7.98 14.00
C PRO A 172 2.51 6.69 14.80
N LEU A 173 3.24 5.62 14.49
CA LEU A 173 3.23 4.38 15.27
C LEU A 173 4.63 4.05 15.79
N GLN A 174 4.68 3.22 16.84
CA GLN A 174 5.93 2.82 17.50
C GLN A 174 6.92 2.12 16.56
N ASP A 175 8.16 2.60 16.51
CA ASP A 175 9.20 1.88 15.76
C ASP A 175 9.62 0.58 16.45
N TYR A 176 9.71 -0.48 15.65
CA TYR A 176 10.20 -1.79 16.07
C TYR A 176 11.45 -2.17 15.28
N SER A 177 12.47 -2.61 16.01
CA SER A 177 13.69 -3.11 15.39
C SER A 177 13.43 -4.40 14.61
N ALA A 178 14.28 -4.68 13.61
CA ALA A 178 14.29 -5.96 12.91
C ALA A 178 14.42 -7.14 13.89
N ARG A 179 15.15 -6.95 15.00
CA ARG A 179 15.30 -8.00 16.03
C ARG A 179 14.00 -8.29 16.78
N THR A 180 13.26 -7.25 17.16
CA THR A 180 11.95 -7.40 17.82
C THR A 180 10.99 -8.21 16.94
N ARG A 181 10.96 -7.91 15.64
CA ARG A 181 10.16 -8.66 14.65
C ARG A 181 10.54 -10.13 14.59
N VAL A 182 11.84 -10.46 14.55
CA VAL A 182 12.31 -11.86 14.56
C VAL A 182 11.95 -12.54 15.87
N GLY A 183 12.05 -11.83 17.00
CA GLY A 183 11.63 -12.34 18.31
C GLY A 183 10.16 -12.79 18.33
N TRP A 184 9.24 -11.98 17.79
CA TRP A 184 7.83 -12.36 17.67
C TRP A 184 7.62 -13.56 16.77
N LEU A 185 8.30 -13.60 15.61
CA LEU A 185 8.22 -14.72 14.69
C LEU A 185 8.62 -16.04 15.37
N LEU A 186 9.77 -16.03 16.06
CA LEU A 186 10.28 -17.23 16.75
C LEU A 186 9.41 -17.62 17.95
N ALA A 187 8.78 -16.66 18.62
CA ALA A 187 7.84 -16.94 19.72
C ALA A 187 6.52 -17.55 19.21
N GLY A 188 6.10 -17.20 17.99
CA GLY A 188 4.90 -17.75 17.36
C GLY A 188 5.09 -19.17 16.80
N ILE A 189 6.32 -19.63 16.55
CA ILE A 189 6.58 -21.01 16.16
C ILE A 189 6.63 -21.89 17.41
N THR A 190 5.53 -22.59 17.69
CA THR A 190 5.35 -23.39 18.91
C THR A 190 5.37 -24.90 18.64
N SER A 191 5.84 -25.30 17.46
CA SER A 191 5.98 -26.72 17.10
C SER A 191 6.95 -27.45 18.03
N LYS A 192 6.67 -28.74 18.26
CA LYS A 192 7.50 -29.64 19.06
C LYS A 192 8.54 -30.41 18.22
N ASP A 193 8.62 -30.13 16.92
CA ASP A 193 9.63 -30.73 16.05
C ASP A 193 11.04 -30.39 16.54
N THR A 194 11.81 -31.43 16.87
CA THR A 194 13.12 -31.26 17.53
C THR A 194 14.11 -30.51 16.65
N GLN A 195 14.11 -30.77 15.34
CA GLN A 195 15.04 -30.12 14.40
C GLN A 195 14.73 -28.61 14.29
N LEU A 196 13.45 -28.26 14.25
CA LEU A 196 13.02 -26.87 14.24
C LEU A 196 13.37 -26.16 15.57
N CYS A 197 13.13 -26.80 16.72
CA CYS A 197 13.50 -26.25 18.02
C CYS A 197 15.01 -25.96 18.13
N ILE A 198 15.86 -26.88 17.65
CA ILE A 198 17.33 -26.69 17.63
C ILE A 198 17.68 -25.45 16.81
N ARG A 199 17.15 -25.32 15.59
CA ARG A 199 17.42 -24.16 14.72
C ARG A 199 16.97 -22.84 15.34
N ILE A 200 15.78 -22.82 15.97
CA ILE A 200 15.27 -21.63 16.65
C ILE A 200 16.18 -21.22 17.80
N ASN A 201 16.68 -22.18 18.59
CA ASN A 201 17.59 -21.89 19.69
C ASN A 201 18.93 -21.36 19.19
N ASN A 202 19.49 -21.90 18.10
CA ASN A 202 20.71 -21.35 17.50
C ASN A 202 20.54 -19.87 17.11
N ILE A 203 19.41 -19.49 16.49
CA ILE A 203 19.13 -18.09 16.13
C ILE A 203 18.96 -17.18 17.37
N LYS A 204 18.51 -17.74 18.50
CA LYS A 204 18.44 -17.02 19.78
C LYS A 204 19.80 -16.93 20.47
N ASP A 205 20.69 -17.87 20.23
CA ASP A 205 22.02 -17.92 20.85
C ASP A 205 23.07 -17.09 20.11
N ASP A 206 22.94 -16.92 18.78
CA ASP A 206 23.72 -15.96 17.97
C ASP A 206 23.61 -14.51 18.49
N ASP A 207 22.64 -14.26 19.36
CA ASP A 207 22.29 -12.98 19.95
C ASP A 207 23.04 -12.68 21.26
N ARG A 208 23.80 -13.65 21.78
CA ARG A 208 24.62 -13.42 22.97
C ARG A 208 25.89 -12.68 22.53
N PRO A 209 26.29 -11.61 23.23
CA PRO A 209 27.59 -11.00 22.96
C PRO A 209 28.65 -12.09 23.06
N SER A 210 29.47 -12.22 22.01
CA SER A 210 30.62 -13.10 22.03
C SER A 210 31.42 -12.75 23.28
N GLY A 211 31.51 -13.71 24.21
CA GLY A 211 32.35 -13.55 25.39
C GLY A 211 33.77 -13.18 24.96
N PRO A 212 34.51 -12.42 25.79
CA PRO A 212 35.87 -12.00 25.45
C PRO A 212 36.69 -13.23 25.04
N GLN A 213 37.26 -13.17 23.84
CA GLN A 213 38.25 -14.15 23.39
C GLN A 213 39.51 -13.94 24.24
N THR A 214 39.73 -14.86 25.19
CA THR A 214 40.98 -15.00 25.96
C THR A 214 42.05 -15.67 25.11
#